data_AF-A0A8R1HLW0-F1
#
_entry.id   AF-A0A8R1HLW0-F1
#
_cell.length_a   1.000
_cell.length_b   1.000
_cell.length_c   1.000
_cell.angle_alpha   90.00
_cell.angle_beta   90.00
_cell.angle_gamma   90.00
#
_symmetry.space_group_name_H-M   'P 1'
#
loop_
_entity.id
_entity.type
_entity.pdbx_description
1 polymer ?
#
loop_
_entity_poly.entity_id
_entity_poly.type
_entity_poly.pdbx_seq_one_letter_code
_entity_poly.pdbx_strand_id
1 'polypeptide(L)' 'MKKTIVAWTDESLCVLKMGSSCPSGFKENQIKLSVQTDVNPKDTGHNGEQLIVMGKGGETSLVRSTYDSLYTLTLTTCCR' A
#
# COMPACT_ATOMS: atom_id res chain seq x y z
N MET A 1 17.38 24.98 29.57
CA MET A 1 16.89 23.59 29.43
C MET A 1 17.07 23.16 27.98
N LYS A 2 18.01 22.25 27.68
CA LYS A 2 18.16 21.68 26.32
C LYS A 2 17.03 20.68 26.12
N LYS A 3 16.18 20.92 25.12
CA LYS A 3 15.08 20.03 24.74
C LYS A 3 15.70 18.79 24.10
N THR A 4 15.78 17.69 24.84
CA THR A 4 16.22 16.41 24.29
C THR A 4 15.16 15.93 23.31
N ILE A 5 15.46 16.04 22.02
CA ILE A 5 14.65 15.42 20.97
C ILE A 5 14.96 13.93 21.09
N VAL A 6 13.99 13.16 21.59
CA VAL A 6 14.06 11.70 21.57
C VAL A 6 14.24 11.31 20.11
N ALA A 7 15.39 10.73 19.77
CA ALA A 7 15.56 10.07 18.49
C ALA A 7 14.58 8.90 18.49
N TRP A 8 13.50 9.04 17.71
CA TRP A 8 12.61 7.92 17.43
C TRP A 8 13.47 6.83 16.80
N THR A 9 13.25 5.60 17.25
CA THR A 9 13.92 4.32 16.94
C THR A 9 14.76 4.28 15.64
N ASP A 10 15.87 3.54 15.63
CA ASP A 10 16.73 3.33 14.44
C ASP A 10 16.02 2.67 13.24
N GLU A 11 14.76 2.25 13.40
CA GLU A 11 13.91 1.70 12.34
C GLU A 11 13.30 2.80 11.47
N SER A 12 13.23 2.53 10.15
CA SER A 12 12.61 3.44 9.19
C SER A 12 11.14 3.67 9.52
N LEU A 13 10.76 4.92 9.80
CA LEU A 13 9.38 5.26 10.11
C LEU A 13 8.63 5.57 8.82
N CYS A 14 7.68 4.72 8.45
CA CYS A 14 6.88 4.89 7.24
C CYS A 14 5.41 5.12 7.58
N VAL A 15 4.78 6.07 6.90
CA VAL A 15 3.34 6.33 6.96
C VAL A 15 2.72 6.18 5.56
N LEU A 16 1.47 5.73 5.48
CA LEU A 16 0.76 5.63 4.20
C LEU A 16 0.53 7.03 3.61
N LYS A 17 0.79 7.18 2.30
CA LYS A 17 0.51 8.42 1.57
C LYS A 17 -0.95 8.45 1.15
N MET A 18 -1.71 9.38 1.72
CA MET A 18 -3.16 9.51 1.48
C MET A 18 -3.47 10.76 0.64
N GLY A 19 -2.93 10.82 -0.59
CA GLY A 19 -3.24 11.87 -1.58
C GLY A 19 -2.59 13.25 -1.35
N SER A 20 -1.78 13.41 -0.29
CA SER A 20 -1.00 14.62 -0.01
C SER A 20 0.50 14.39 -0.25
N SER A 21 1.26 15.48 -0.40
CA SER A 21 2.73 15.43 -0.40
C SER A 21 3.27 14.86 0.90
N CYS A 22 4.44 14.22 0.86
CA CYS A 22 5.05 13.71 2.08
C CYS A 22 5.39 14.85 3.06
N PRO A 23 5.27 14.62 4.39
CA PRO A 23 5.70 15.58 5.39
C PRO A 23 7.17 15.97 5.21
N SER A 24 7.54 17.16 5.68
CA SER A 24 8.94 17.59 5.65
C SER A 24 9.85 16.59 6.35
N GLY A 25 10.93 16.19 5.67
CA GLY A 25 11.88 15.19 6.16
C GLY A 25 11.51 13.73 5.86
N PHE A 26 10.37 13.48 5.20
CA PHE A 26 10.00 12.16 4.68
C PHE A 26 10.13 12.13 3.15
N LYS A 27 10.47 10.97 2.60
CA LYS A 27 10.55 10.71 1.16
C LYS A 27 9.53 9.67 0.74
N GLU A 28 9.04 9.79 -0.49
CA GLU A 28 8.18 8.77 -1.07
C GLU A 28 8.93 7.45 -1.24
N ASN A 29 8.24 6.36 -0.91
CA ASN A 29 8.67 5.00 -1.11
C ASN A 29 7.47 4.15 -1.55
N GLN A 30 7.74 3.04 -2.22
CA GLN A 30 6.70 2.10 -2.64
C GLN A 30 6.92 0.74 -1.99
N ILE A 31 5.84 0.19 -1.44
CA ILE A 31 5.79 -1.17 -0.93
C ILE A 31 4.89 -1.97 -1.87
N LYS A 32 5.41 -3.11 -2.34
CA LYS A 32 4.66 -4.04 -3.18
C LYS A 32 4.44 -5.33 -2.41
N LEU A 33 3.17 -5.70 -2.23
CA LEU A 33 2.78 -7.01 -1.73
C LEU A 33 2.19 -7.79 -2.90
N SER A 34 2.77 -8.95 -3.20
CA SER A 34 2.28 -9.81 -4.27
C SER A 34 1.82 -11.14 -3.71
N VAL A 35 0.60 -11.56 -4.07
CA VAL A 35 -0.04 -12.77 -3.57
C VAL A 35 -0.62 -13.54 -4.75
N GLN A 36 -0.29 -14.83 -4.84
CA GLN A 36 -0.93 -15.73 -5.79
C GLN A 36 -2.26 -16.20 -5.23
N THR A 37 -3.31 -16.17 -6.05
CA THR A 37 -4.63 -16.70 -5.71
C THR A 37 -5.38 -17.08 -6.99
N ASP A 38 -6.24 -18.08 -6.85
CA ASP A 38 -7.17 -18.59 -7.85
C ASP A 38 -8.46 -17.76 -7.98
N VAL A 39 -8.71 -16.82 -7.06
CA VAL A 39 -9.87 -15.92 -7.10
C VAL A 39 -9.80 -15.04 -8.34
N ASN A 40 -10.86 -15.03 -9.14
CA ASN A 40 -11.00 -14.16 -10.29
C ASN A 40 -11.65 -12.82 -9.88
N PRO A 41 -11.35 -11.71 -10.56
CA PRO A 41 -11.92 -10.40 -10.21
C PRO A 41 -13.45 -10.30 -10.41
N LYS A 42 -14.06 -11.30 -11.04
CA LYS A 42 -15.51 -11.38 -11.25
C LYS A 42 -16.20 -12.28 -10.24
N ASP A 43 -15.43 -12.98 -9.40
CA ASP A 43 -15.99 -13.84 -8.37
C ASP A 43 -16.67 -12.98 -7.30
N THR A 44 -17.86 -13.41 -6.89
CA THR A 44 -18.69 -12.70 -5.93
C THR A 44 -18.90 -13.53 -4.68
N GLY A 45 -19.02 -12.84 -3.54
CA GLY A 45 -19.41 -13.45 -2.27
C GLY A 45 -20.90 -13.78 -2.24
N HIS A 46 -21.34 -14.41 -1.16
CA HIS A 46 -22.75 -14.75 -0.93
C HIS A 46 -23.67 -13.51 -0.91
N ASN A 47 -23.13 -12.33 -0.61
CA ASN A 47 -23.84 -11.05 -0.64
C ASN A 47 -23.90 -10.42 -2.05
N GLY A 48 -23.32 -11.06 -3.08
CA GLY A 48 -23.25 -10.55 -4.44
C GLY A 48 -22.15 -9.51 -4.69
N GLU A 49 -21.39 -9.13 -3.66
CA GLU A 49 -20.27 -8.20 -3.82
C GLU A 49 -19.04 -8.90 -4.39
N GLN A 50 -18.24 -8.17 -5.18
CA GLN A 50 -16.99 -8.70 -5.72
C GLN A 50 -16.01 -9.00 -4.60
N LEU A 51 -15.41 -10.20 -4.63
CA LEU A 51 -14.41 -10.62 -3.66
C LEU A 51 -13.12 -9.79 -3.76
N ILE A 52 -12.78 -9.33 -4.97
CA ILE A 52 -11.63 -8.46 -5.23
C ILE A 52 -12.05 -7.31 -6.12
N VAL A 53 -11.85 -6.09 -5.63
CA VAL A 53 -12.04 -4.85 -6.42
C VAL A 53 -10.67 -4.35 -6.87
N MET A 54 -10.40 -4.49 -8.18
CA MET A 54 -9.17 -3.98 -8.79
C MET A 54 -9.27 -2.48 -9.08
N GLY A 55 -8.12 -1.82 -9.21
CA GLY A 55 -8.05 -0.42 -9.62
C GLY A 55 -7.11 0.42 -8.76
N LYS A 56 -7.29 1.74 -8.84
CA LYS A 56 -6.52 2.73 -8.08
C LYS A 56 -7.44 3.45 -7.09
N GLY A 57 -7.02 3.52 -5.83
CA GLY A 57 -7.67 4.30 -4.77
C GLY A 57 -6.64 5.17 -4.07
N GLY A 58 -6.68 6.48 -4.30
CA GLY A 58 -5.62 7.39 -3.84
C GLY A 58 -4.26 6.98 -4.44
N GLU A 59 -3.26 6.77 -3.59
CA GLU A 59 -1.91 6.34 -3.99
C GLU A 59 -1.69 4.83 -3.85
N THR A 60 -2.78 4.09 -3.67
CA THR A 60 -2.80 2.63 -3.60
C THR A 60 -3.36 2.08 -4.90
N SER A 61 -2.78 0.99 -5.40
CA SER A 61 -3.30 0.28 -6.57
C SER A 61 -3.27 -1.23 -6.38
N LEU A 62 -4.30 -1.90 -6.88
CA LEU A 62 -4.38 -3.35 -6.95
C LEU A 62 -4.53 -3.75 -8.41
N VAL A 63 -3.57 -4.53 -8.90
CA VAL A 63 -3.52 -5.05 -10.27
C VAL A 63 -3.35 -6.57 -10.25
N ARG A 64 -3.72 -7.23 -11.34
CA ARG A 64 -3.56 -8.67 -11.52
C ARG A 64 -2.72 -8.97 -12.77
N SER A 65 -1.65 -9.74 -12.61
CA SER A 65 -0.99 -10.45 -13.72
C SER A 65 -1.77 -11.72 -14.00
N THR A 66 -2.36 -11.84 -15.19
CA THR A 66 -3.06 -13.07 -15.61
C THR A 66 -2.09 -14.19 -15.98
N TYR A 67 -0.85 -13.86 -16.37
CA TYR A 67 0.17 -14.84 -16.71
C TYR A 67 0.65 -15.61 -15.47
N ASP A 68 0.86 -14.90 -14.36
CA ASP A 68 1.38 -15.46 -13.11
C ASP A 68 0.28 -15.77 -12.07
N SER A 69 -0.99 -15.52 -12.41
CA SER A 69 -2.12 -15.50 -11.47
C SER A 69 -1.82 -14.74 -10.18
N LEU A 70 -1.14 -13.60 -10.33
CA LEU A 70 -0.55 -12.84 -9.23
C LEU A 70 -1.28 -11.51 -9.06
N TYR A 71 -1.78 -11.27 -7.86
CA TYR A 71 -2.27 -9.95 -7.48
C TYR A 71 -1.15 -9.17 -6.83
N THR A 72 -0.95 -7.93 -7.26
CA THR A 72 0.04 -7.03 -6.67
C THR A 72 -0.66 -5.78 -6.14
N LEU A 73 -0.63 -5.64 -4.82
CA LEU A 73 -0.99 -4.43 -4.12
C LEU A 73 0.25 -3.53 -4.04
N THR A 74 0.17 -2.35 -4.64
CA THR A 74 1.19 -1.31 -4.50
C THR A 74 0.66 -0.24 -3.56
N LEU A 75 1.38 -0.03 -2.46
CA LEU A 75 1.14 1.04 -1.49
C LEU A 75 2.23 2.08 -1.62
N THR A 76 1.85 3.35 -1.68
CA THR A 76 2.81 4.44 -1.58
C THR A 76 2.90 4.91 -0.12
N THR A 77 4.11 5.01 0.40
CA THR A 77 4.40 5.44 1.77
C THR A 77 5.33 6.64 1.76
N CYS A 78 5.32 7.42 2.84
CA CYS A 78 6.31 8.42 3.16
C CYS A 78 7.20 7.86 4.27
N CYS A 79 8.49 7.67 4.01
CA CYS A 79 9.44 7.08 4.96
C CYS A 79 10.54 8.09 5.35
N ARG A 80 11.03 7.98 6.58
CA ARG A 80 12.18 8.72 7.11
C ARG A 80 13.27 7.77 7.57
#